data_AF-A0A174YN69-F1
#
_entry.id   AF-A0A174YN69-F1
#
_cell.length_a   1.000
_cell.length_b   1.000
_cell.length_c   1.000
_cell.angle_alpha   90.00
_cell.angle_beta   90.00
_cell.angle_gamma   90.00
#
_symmetry.space_group_name_H-M   'P 1'
#
loop_
_entity.id
_entity.type
_entity.pdbx_description
1 polymer ?
#
loop_
_entity_poly.entity_id
_entity_poly.type
_entity_poly.pdbx_seq_one_letter_code
_entity_poly.pdbx_strand_id
1 'polypeptide(L)'
;MMNIYLTNLGKYNEGQLIGEWVELPVSNEELQKVFERIGINEEYEEYFITDYECDFYEVGEYENIDTLNDIAERIEELDEEESKIVKALMSECGYALNEAIDKVNSGDYRIYSDCDSMTDIAYQVVEECGYLNNVPDTVARYFDYEAFGRDLGIEGTFIFLDDGSCLEVIR
;
A
#
# COMPACT_ATOMS: atom_id res chain seq x y z
N MET A 1 5.28 -6.77 5.73
CA MET A 1 6.13 -7.03 6.91
C MET A 1 6.63 -5.70 7.46
N MET A 2 6.57 -5.52 8.77
CA MET A 2 7.00 -4.31 9.48
C MET A 2 7.99 -4.71 10.57
N ASN A 3 9.20 -4.16 10.55
CA ASN A 3 10.18 -4.35 11.61
C ASN A 3 10.45 -3.02 12.31
N ILE A 4 10.61 -3.05 13.64
CA ILE A 4 10.98 -1.88 14.45
C ILE A 4 12.20 -2.18 15.31
N TYR A 5 13.05 -1.19 15.55
CA TYR A 5 14.20 -1.31 16.45
C TYR A 5 13.90 -0.63 17.79
N LEU A 6 13.61 -1.44 18.80
CA LEU A 6 13.30 -0.98 20.16
C LEU A 6 14.58 -0.69 20.93
N THR A 7 14.72 0.52 21.45
CA THR A 7 15.89 0.99 22.20
C THR A 7 15.52 1.36 23.63
N ASN A 8 16.37 0.98 24.59
CA ASN A 8 16.22 1.38 25.99
C ASN A 8 16.67 2.83 26.18
N LEU A 9 15.74 3.72 26.55
CA LEU A 9 15.98 5.16 26.62
C LEU A 9 16.94 5.53 27.76
N GLY A 10 16.80 4.92 28.94
CA GLY A 10 17.67 5.24 30.07
C GLY A 10 19.11 4.76 29.84
N LYS A 11 19.31 3.59 29.23
CA LYS A 11 20.63 3.11 28.80
C LYS A 11 21.23 4.01 27.71
N TYR A 12 20.41 4.44 26.75
CA TYR A 12 20.82 5.39 25.72
C TYR A 12 21.33 6.71 26.32
N ASN A 13 20.63 7.25 27.32
CA ASN A 13 21.03 8.46 28.05
C ASN A 13 22.34 8.30 28.83
N GLU A 14 22.72 7.06 29.19
CA GLU A 14 24.01 6.70 29.78
C GLU A 14 25.11 6.45 28.73
N GLY A 15 24.82 6.64 27.45
CA GLY A 15 25.74 6.40 26.34
C GLY A 15 25.85 4.92 25.94
N GLN A 16 24.90 4.08 26.32
CA GLN A 16 24.84 2.66 25.95
C GLN A 16 23.77 2.44 24.87
N LEU A 17 24.18 1.95 23.70
CA LEU A 17 23.28 1.66 22.59
C LEU A 17 22.72 0.23 22.73
N ILE A 18 21.71 0.06 23.58
CA ILE A 18 21.06 -1.23 23.82
C ILE A 18 19.67 -1.22 23.18
N GLY A 19 19.47 -2.12 22.21
CA GLY A 19 18.20 -2.30 21.53
C GLY A 19 18.13 -3.59 20.73
N GLU A 20 16.96 -3.87 20.16
CA GLU A 20 16.70 -5.10 19.41
C GLU A 20 15.66 -4.88 18.29
N TRP A 21 15.85 -5.55 17.16
CA TRP A 21 14.86 -5.63 16.08
C TRP A 21 13.70 -6.54 16.47
N VAL A 22 12.48 -6.07 16.21
CA VAL A 22 11.24 -6.78 16.47
C VAL A 22 10.39 -6.75 15.20
N GLU A 23 10.00 -7.93 14.74
CA GLU A 23 9.03 -8.10 13.66
C GLU A 23 7.62 -7.96 14.22
N LEU A 24 6.77 -7.18 13.54
CA LEU A 24 5.38 -6.97 13.89
C LEU A 24 4.46 -7.69 12.89
N PRO A 25 3.32 -8.25 13.36
CA PRO A 25 2.80 -8.13 14.72
C PRO A 25 3.52 -9.02 15.74
N VAL A 26 3.78 -8.48 16.94
CA VAL A 26 4.44 -9.18 18.04
C VAL A 26 3.49 -9.46 19.20
N SER A 27 3.55 -10.66 19.76
CA SER A 27 2.75 -11.01 20.92
C SER A 27 3.27 -10.32 22.20
N ASN A 28 2.38 -10.07 23.16
CA ASN A 28 2.76 -9.52 24.47
C ASN A 28 3.82 -10.36 25.20
N GLU A 29 3.79 -11.70 25.05
CA GLU A 29 4.78 -12.58 25.67
C GLU A 29 6.17 -12.40 25.04
N GLU A 30 6.23 -12.29 23.71
CA GLU A 30 7.48 -12.08 23.00
C GLU A 30 8.03 -10.68 23.22
N LEU A 31 7.17 -9.66 23.20
CA LEU A 31 7.53 -8.28 23.49
C LEU A 31 8.10 -8.15 24.90
N GLN A 32 7.50 -8.79 25.91
CA GLN A 32 8.05 -8.81 27.26
C GLN A 32 9.45 -9.44 27.30
N LYS A 33 9.69 -10.53 26.54
CA LYS A 33 11.02 -11.13 26.43
C LYS A 33 12.01 -10.19 25.72
N VAL A 34 11.58 -9.39 24.75
CA VAL A 34 12.41 -8.34 24.13
C VAL A 34 12.79 -7.31 25.19
N PHE A 35 11.82 -6.79 25.93
CA PHE A 35 12.05 -5.83 27.01
C PHE A 35 13.05 -6.33 28.05
N GLU A 36 12.95 -7.59 28.47
CA GLU A 36 13.94 -8.22 29.35
C GLU A 36 15.36 -8.24 28.72
N ARG A 37 15.47 -8.55 27.43
CA ARG A 37 16.77 -8.60 26.72
C ARG A 37 17.40 -7.21 26.55
N ILE A 38 16.61 -6.19 26.26
CA ILE A 38 17.08 -4.80 26.14
C ILE A 38 17.19 -4.08 27.50
N GLY A 39 16.89 -4.78 28.60
CA GLY A 39 17.12 -4.30 29.96
C GLY A 39 16.07 -3.31 30.47
N ILE A 40 14.83 -3.38 29.97
CA ILE A 40 13.70 -2.64 30.53
C ILE A 40 13.26 -3.29 31.84
N ASN A 41 13.14 -2.51 32.91
CA ASN A 41 12.80 -2.96 34.27
C ASN A 41 12.35 -1.78 35.15
N GLU A 42 12.23 -1.98 36.47
CA GLU A 42 11.82 -0.94 37.44
C GLU A 42 12.74 0.30 37.48
N GLU A 43 14.00 0.20 37.04
CA GLU A 43 14.94 1.32 36.97
C GLU A 43 14.97 1.97 35.57
N TYR A 44 14.80 1.16 34.52
CA TYR A 44 14.82 1.57 33.12
C TYR A 44 13.48 1.27 32.47
N GLU A 45 12.45 2.09 32.74
CA GLU A 45 11.08 1.80 32.31
C GLU A 45 10.79 2.20 30.86
N GLU A 46 11.54 3.17 30.32
CA GLU A 46 11.22 3.81 29.05
C GLU A 46 12.00 3.22 27.87
N TYR A 47 11.29 3.02 26.75
CA TYR A 47 11.84 2.63 25.46
C TYR A 47 11.36 3.60 24.37
N PHE A 48 12.00 3.53 23.21
CA PHE A 48 11.59 4.25 22.01
C PHE A 48 12.05 3.50 20.76
N ILE A 49 11.42 3.78 19.62
CA ILE A 49 11.76 3.22 18.31
C ILE A 49 12.81 4.14 17.69
N THR A 50 14.01 3.62 17.43
CA THR A 50 15.09 4.42 16.82
C THR A 50 15.27 4.18 15.32
N ASP A 51 14.78 3.05 14.83
CA ASP A 51 14.86 2.66 13.43
C ASP A 51 13.68 1.73 13.09
N TYR A 52 13.34 1.64 11.81
CA TYR A 52 12.27 0.78 11.33
C TYR A 52 12.48 0.37 9.87
N GLU A 53 11.86 -0.75 9.49
CA GLU A 53 11.77 -1.21 8.10
C GLU A 53 10.30 -1.47 7.77
N CYS A 54 9.70 -0.60 6.95
CA CYS A 54 8.33 -0.78 6.45
C CYS A 54 8.15 -0.02 5.13
N ASP A 55 7.55 -0.70 4.14
CA ASP A 55 7.27 -0.12 2.82
C ASP A 55 5.99 0.72 2.78
N PHE A 56 5.13 0.60 3.79
CA PHE A 56 3.75 1.10 3.76
C PHE A 56 3.48 2.20 4.78
N TYR A 57 4.30 2.31 5.82
CA TYR A 57 4.00 3.16 6.96
C TYR A 57 5.29 3.76 7.54
N GLU A 58 5.24 5.05 7.83
CA GLU A 58 6.33 5.76 8.51
C GLU A 58 6.12 5.63 10.02
N VAL A 59 6.99 4.87 10.69
CA VAL A 59 6.89 4.62 12.13
C VAL A 59 7.52 5.76 12.91
N GLY A 60 6.75 6.39 13.78
CA GLY A 60 7.20 7.40 14.72
C GLY A 60 7.91 6.82 15.94
N GLU A 61 8.86 7.58 16.49
CA GLU A 61 9.75 7.17 17.59
C GLU A 61 9.02 6.71 18.87
N TYR A 62 7.82 7.25 19.12
CA TYR A 62 7.03 7.00 20.32
C TYR A 62 5.64 6.42 20.02
N GLU A 63 5.47 5.84 18.83
CA GLU A 63 4.22 5.17 18.50
C GLU A 63 3.98 3.95 19.40
N ASN A 64 2.70 3.69 19.67
CA ASN A 64 2.27 2.60 20.52
C ASN A 64 2.37 1.27 19.75
N ILE A 65 3.02 0.27 20.36
CA ILE A 65 3.28 -1.02 19.71
C ILE A 65 1.97 -1.77 19.38
N ASP A 66 0.91 -1.65 20.18
CA ASP A 66 -0.38 -2.28 19.84
C ASP A 66 -0.98 -1.65 18.57
N THR A 67 -0.86 -0.33 18.42
CA THR A 67 -1.28 0.37 17.20
C THR A 67 -0.46 -0.08 15.98
N LEU A 68 0.86 -0.25 16.16
CA LEU A 68 1.73 -0.75 15.09
C LEU A 68 1.43 -2.22 14.76
N ASN A 69 1.09 -3.05 15.75
CA ASN A 69 0.61 -4.41 15.54
C ASN A 69 -0.66 -4.42 14.68
N ASP A 70 -1.66 -3.60 15.01
CA ASP A 70 -2.91 -3.50 14.23
C ASP A 70 -2.63 -3.11 12.77
N ILE A 71 -1.69 -2.17 12.56
CA ILE A 71 -1.28 -1.76 11.19
C ILE A 71 -0.53 -2.89 10.49
N ALA A 72 0.40 -3.56 11.18
CA ALA A 72 1.18 -4.66 10.63
C ALA A 72 0.27 -5.83 10.23
N GLU A 73 -0.70 -6.22 11.06
CA GLU A 73 -1.70 -7.24 10.75
C GLU A 73 -2.45 -6.92 9.45
N ARG A 74 -2.94 -5.68 9.31
CA ARG A 74 -3.62 -5.26 8.08
C ARG A 74 -2.73 -5.31 6.83
N ILE A 75 -1.43 -5.04 6.97
CA ILE A 75 -0.47 -5.15 5.86
C ILE A 75 -0.21 -6.63 5.53
N GLU A 76 -0.13 -7.50 6.52
CA GLU A 76 0.11 -8.95 6.32
C GLU A 76 -1.07 -9.68 5.67
N GLU A 77 -2.28 -9.15 5.82
CA GLU A 77 -3.47 -9.68 5.15
C GLU A 77 -3.47 -9.45 3.64
N LEU A 78 -2.69 -8.49 3.13
CA LEU A 78 -2.62 -8.18 1.71
C LEU A 78 -1.83 -9.24 0.95
N ASP A 79 -2.37 -9.70 -0.17
CA ASP A 79 -1.59 -10.47 -1.14
C ASP A 79 -0.63 -9.59 -1.97
N GLU A 80 0.11 -10.19 -2.91
CA GLU A 80 1.09 -9.49 -3.74
C GLU A 80 0.45 -8.46 -4.69
N GLU A 81 -0.72 -8.78 -5.25
CA GLU A 81 -1.45 -7.89 -6.15
C GLU A 81 -2.09 -6.75 -5.36
N GLU A 82 -2.72 -7.05 -4.23
CA GLU A 82 -3.30 -6.08 -3.30
C GLU A 82 -2.24 -5.12 -2.76
N SER A 83 -1.08 -5.64 -2.33
CA SER A 83 0.07 -4.85 -1.88
C SER A 83 0.54 -3.84 -2.93
N LYS A 84 0.60 -4.27 -4.20
CA LYS A 84 0.98 -3.41 -5.32
C LYS A 84 -0.04 -2.30 -5.56
N ILE A 85 -1.34 -2.62 -5.47
CA ILE A 85 -2.42 -1.65 -5.62
C ILE A 85 -2.42 -0.64 -4.47
N VAL A 86 -2.27 -1.09 -3.23
CA VAL A 86 -2.14 -0.21 -2.06
C VAL A 86 -0.99 0.78 -2.27
N LYS A 87 0.19 0.30 -2.67
CA LYS A 87 1.35 1.17 -2.96
C LYS A 87 1.04 2.21 -4.03
N ALA A 88 0.40 1.80 -5.13
CA ALA A 88 0.02 2.71 -6.22
C ALA A 88 -1.00 3.77 -5.78
N LEU A 89 -2.01 3.39 -4.98
CA LEU A 89 -2.99 4.31 -4.42
C LEU A 89 -2.33 5.34 -3.49
N MET A 90 -1.37 4.90 -2.67
CA MET A 90 -0.64 5.79 -1.78
C MET A 90 0.27 6.75 -2.54
N SER A 91 1.04 6.27 -3.52
CA SER A 91 2.01 7.10 -4.25
C SER A 91 1.36 8.06 -5.26
N GLU A 92 0.38 7.57 -6.03
CA GLU A 92 -0.18 8.32 -7.16
C GLU A 92 -1.43 9.11 -6.80
N CYS A 93 -2.20 8.63 -5.81
CA CYS A 93 -3.44 9.29 -5.39
C CYS A 93 -3.34 9.95 -4.00
N GLY A 94 -2.27 9.69 -3.24
CA GLY A 94 -2.06 10.29 -1.92
C GLY A 94 -3.01 9.77 -0.84
N TYR A 95 -3.57 8.56 -1.02
CA TYR A 95 -4.37 7.91 0.02
C TYR A 95 -3.51 7.60 1.25
N ALA A 96 -4.10 7.74 2.44
CA ALA A 96 -3.50 7.15 3.63
C ALA A 96 -3.56 5.61 3.55
N LEU A 97 -2.64 4.91 4.22
CA LEU A 97 -2.55 3.45 4.20
C LEU A 97 -3.91 2.77 4.46
N ASN A 98 -4.61 3.20 5.52
CA ASN A 98 -5.90 2.62 5.87
C ASN A 98 -6.96 2.85 4.79
N GLU A 99 -6.97 4.03 4.16
CA GLU A 99 -7.92 4.34 3.08
C GLU A 99 -7.61 3.51 1.83
N ALA A 100 -6.33 3.32 1.50
CA ALA A 100 -5.90 2.50 0.38
C ALA A 100 -6.26 1.02 0.60
N ILE A 101 -6.03 0.48 1.80
CA ILE A 101 -6.43 -0.89 2.16
C ILE A 101 -7.96 -1.04 2.11
N ASP A 102 -8.70 -0.09 2.66
CA ASP A 102 -10.17 -0.12 2.63
C ASP A 102 -10.69 -0.11 1.18
N LYS A 103 -10.03 0.63 0.29
CA LYS A 103 -10.35 0.66 -1.15
C LYS A 103 -10.12 -0.69 -1.81
N VAL A 104 -8.98 -1.34 -1.55
CA VAL A 104 -8.69 -2.68 -2.05
C VAL A 104 -9.72 -3.69 -1.53
N ASN A 105 -9.99 -3.69 -0.22
CA ASN A 105 -10.96 -4.60 0.40
C ASN A 105 -12.39 -4.41 -0.12
N SER A 106 -12.77 -3.20 -0.54
CA SER A 106 -14.08 -2.93 -1.14
C SER A 106 -14.21 -3.47 -2.57
N GLY A 107 -13.10 -3.73 -3.27
CA GLY A 107 -13.09 -4.07 -4.68
C GLY A 107 -13.45 -2.89 -5.60
N ASP A 108 -13.38 -1.65 -5.11
CA ASP A 108 -13.68 -0.44 -5.87
C ASP A 108 -12.54 -0.03 -6.82
N TYR A 109 -12.04 -0.99 -7.59
CA TYR A 109 -11.03 -0.78 -8.60
C TYR A 109 -11.18 -1.78 -9.74
N ARG A 110 -10.52 -1.51 -10.85
CA ARG A 110 -10.42 -2.43 -11.98
C ARG A 110 -8.98 -2.47 -12.48
N ILE A 111 -8.54 -3.64 -12.91
CA ILE A 111 -7.23 -3.84 -13.53
C ILE A 111 -7.43 -4.17 -15.01
N TYR A 112 -6.70 -3.45 -15.85
CA TYR A 112 -6.56 -3.69 -17.27
C TYR A 112 -5.16 -4.27 -17.52
N SER A 113 -5.08 -5.46 -18.10
CA SER A 113 -3.79 -6.08 -18.45
C SER A 113 -3.36 -5.68 -19.86
N ASP A 114 -2.05 -5.72 -20.14
CA ASP A 114 -1.47 -5.46 -21.46
C ASP A 114 -1.83 -4.07 -22.04
N CYS A 115 -1.77 -3.02 -21.20
CA CYS A 115 -2.14 -1.65 -21.55
C CYS A 115 -1.03 -0.67 -21.18
N ASP A 116 -0.40 -0.07 -22.19
CA ASP A 116 0.65 0.94 -22.02
C ASP A 116 0.13 2.38 -22.20
N SER A 117 -1.12 2.53 -22.61
CA SER A 117 -1.73 3.84 -22.90
C SER A 117 -3.23 3.87 -22.67
N MET A 118 -3.78 5.08 -22.54
CA MET A 118 -5.24 5.26 -22.49
C MET A 118 -5.94 4.82 -23.78
N THR A 119 -5.23 4.76 -24.90
CA THR A 119 -5.77 4.21 -26.15
C THR A 119 -6.01 2.71 -26.02
N ASP A 120 -5.11 1.97 -25.37
CA ASP A 120 -5.28 0.53 -25.12
C ASP A 120 -6.46 0.27 -24.18
N ILE A 121 -6.60 1.10 -23.13
CA ILE A 121 -7.77 1.08 -22.25
C ILE A 121 -9.05 1.34 -23.04
N ALA A 122 -9.05 2.32 -23.94
CA ALA A 122 -10.20 2.61 -24.80
C ALA A 122 -10.60 1.42 -25.67
N TYR A 123 -9.63 0.68 -26.24
CA TYR A 123 -9.91 -0.56 -26.98
C TYR A 123 -10.63 -1.57 -26.09
N GLN A 124 -10.10 -1.85 -24.90
CA GLN A 124 -10.69 -2.83 -23.98
C GLN A 124 -12.09 -2.40 -23.51
N VAL A 125 -12.28 -1.13 -23.13
CA VAL A 125 -13.59 -0.60 -22.71
C VAL A 125 -14.63 -0.72 -23.83
N VAL A 126 -14.27 -0.37 -25.07
CA VAL A 126 -15.18 -0.45 -26.23
C VAL A 126 -15.57 -1.90 -26.53
N GLU A 127 -14.62 -2.83 -26.44
CA GLU A 127 -14.83 -4.25 -26.64
C GLU A 127 -15.72 -4.85 -25.54
N GLU A 128 -15.35 -4.67 -24.27
CA GLU A 128 -16.08 -5.19 -23.11
C GLU A 128 -17.51 -4.66 -23.04
N CYS A 129 -17.70 -3.37 -23.30
CA CYS A 129 -19.02 -2.74 -23.24
C CYS A 129 -19.82 -2.94 -24.54
N GLY A 130 -19.19 -3.48 -25.59
CA GLY A 130 -19.84 -3.75 -26.87
C GLY A 130 -20.33 -2.49 -27.61
N TYR A 131 -19.65 -1.34 -27.42
CA TYR A 131 -20.10 -0.04 -27.95
C TYR A 131 -20.27 -0.05 -29.47
N LEU A 132 -19.51 -0.89 -30.18
CA LEU A 132 -19.54 -1.00 -31.63
C LEU A 132 -20.26 -2.26 -32.16
N ASN A 133 -20.85 -3.10 -31.31
CA ASN A 133 -21.44 -4.40 -31.71
C ASN A 133 -22.56 -4.30 -32.76
N ASN A 134 -23.23 -3.16 -32.86
CA ASN A 134 -24.30 -2.90 -33.84
C ASN A 134 -23.92 -1.85 -34.89
N VAL A 135 -22.64 -1.53 -35.00
CA VAL A 135 -22.11 -0.56 -35.97
C VAL A 135 -21.47 -1.34 -37.13
N PRO A 136 -21.83 -1.07 -38.40
CA PRO A 136 -21.18 -1.72 -39.53
C PRO A 136 -19.66 -1.51 -39.53
N ASP A 137 -18.87 -2.54 -39.85
CA ASP A 137 -17.39 -2.48 -39.87
C ASP A 137 -16.81 -1.35 -40.73
N THR A 138 -17.55 -0.92 -41.75
CA THR A 138 -17.18 0.22 -42.60
C THR A 138 -17.21 1.54 -41.86
N VAL A 139 -18.04 1.66 -40.82
CA VAL A 139 -18.16 2.82 -39.94
C VAL A 139 -17.32 2.62 -38.68
N ALA A 140 -17.36 1.43 -38.07
CA ALA A 140 -16.65 1.13 -36.82
C ALA A 140 -15.14 1.39 -36.90
N ARG A 141 -14.52 1.16 -38.07
CA ARG A 141 -13.09 1.45 -38.32
C ARG A 141 -12.67 2.91 -38.17
N TYR A 142 -13.64 3.83 -38.12
CA TYR A 142 -13.39 5.27 -37.95
C TYR A 142 -13.60 5.73 -36.49
N PHE A 143 -13.89 4.80 -35.56
CA PHE A 143 -13.95 5.15 -34.14
C PHE A 143 -12.58 5.62 -33.67
N ASP A 144 -12.55 6.79 -33.04
CA ASP A 144 -11.33 7.44 -32.57
C ASP A 144 -11.01 7.01 -31.14
N TYR A 145 -10.32 5.87 -31.02
CA TYR A 145 -9.92 5.30 -29.73
C TYR A 145 -8.97 6.23 -28.94
N GLU A 146 -8.14 7.01 -29.62
CA GLU A 146 -7.22 7.95 -28.97
C GLU A 146 -8.00 9.10 -28.31
N ALA A 147 -8.96 9.70 -29.04
CA ALA A 147 -9.81 10.73 -28.47
C ALA A 147 -10.69 10.20 -27.33
N PHE A 148 -11.27 9.00 -27.49
CA PHE A 148 -12.09 8.38 -26.45
C PHE A 148 -11.26 8.05 -25.20
N GLY A 149 -10.07 7.46 -25.37
CA GLY A 149 -9.15 7.15 -24.27
C GLY A 149 -8.69 8.40 -23.52
N ARG A 150 -8.41 9.49 -24.23
CA ARG A 150 -8.10 10.78 -23.60
C ARG A 150 -9.26 11.26 -22.71
N ASP A 151 -10.49 11.15 -23.19
CA ASP A 151 -11.66 11.58 -22.44
C ASP A 151 -11.87 10.68 -21.20
N LEU A 152 -11.70 9.35 -21.31
CA LEU A 152 -11.68 8.43 -20.17
C LEU A 152 -10.66 8.86 -19.10
N GLY A 153 -9.44 9.19 -19.52
CA GLY A 153 -8.36 9.59 -18.61
C GLY A 153 -8.59 10.94 -17.92
N ILE A 154 -9.44 11.80 -18.48
CA ILE A 154 -9.85 13.08 -17.86
C ILE A 154 -10.96 12.84 -16.83
N GLU A 155 -11.90 11.93 -17.13
CA GLU A 155 -13.07 11.68 -16.30
C GLU A 155 -12.77 10.72 -15.13
N GLY A 156 -11.86 9.77 -15.34
CA GLY A 156 -11.47 8.75 -14.37
C GLY A 156 -10.10 8.98 -13.74
N THR A 157 -9.64 7.98 -12.99
CA THR A 157 -8.31 7.93 -12.38
C THR A 157 -7.67 6.62 -12.80
N PHE A 158 -6.64 6.71 -13.64
CA PHE A 158 -5.92 5.57 -14.21
C PHE A 158 -4.44 5.66 -13.84
N ILE A 159 -3.89 4.57 -13.31
CA ILE A 159 -2.49 4.47 -12.87
C ILE A 159 -1.82 3.35 -13.66
N PHE A 160 -0.82 3.67 -14.46
CA PHE A 160 -0.02 2.68 -15.17
C PHE A 160 1.05 2.11 -14.26
N LEU A 161 1.12 0.78 -14.17
CA LEU A 161 2.01 0.03 -13.30
C LEU A 161 3.19 -0.54 -14.09
N ASP A 162 4.31 -0.82 -13.41
CA ASP A 162 5.57 -1.23 -14.05
C ASP A 162 5.52 -2.59 -14.79
N ASP A 163 4.49 -3.39 -14.55
CA ASP A 163 4.29 -4.70 -15.21
C ASP A 163 3.40 -4.62 -16.46
N GLY A 164 3.08 -3.41 -16.95
CA GLY A 164 2.26 -3.19 -18.13
C GLY A 164 0.75 -3.33 -17.88
N SER A 165 0.33 -3.36 -16.61
CA SER A 165 -1.08 -3.25 -16.23
C SER A 165 -1.47 -1.81 -15.89
N CYS A 166 -2.76 -1.51 -15.96
CA CYS A 166 -3.32 -0.23 -15.57
C CYS A 166 -4.43 -0.42 -14.53
N LEU A 167 -4.31 0.30 -13.42
CA LEU A 167 -5.30 0.36 -12.35
C LEU A 167 -6.26 1.53 -12.60
N GLU A 168 -7.54 1.24 -12.76
CA GLU A 168 -8.62 2.22 -12.70
C GLU A 168 -9.17 2.28 -11.27
N VAL A 169 -9.18 3.48 -10.68
CA VAL A 169 -9.75 3.72 -9.35
C VAL A 169 -11.21 4.16 -9.50
N ILE A 170 -12.14 3.34 -9.01
CA ILE A 170 -13.57 3.61 -9.10
C ILE A 170 -13.97 4.55 -7.95
N ARG A 171 -14.77 5.58 -8.22
CA ARG A 171 -15.22 6.56 -7.19
C ARG A 171 -16.57 6.21 -6.59
#